data_AF-A0A077KHG4-F1
#
_entry.id   AF-A0A077KHG4-F1
#
_cell.length_a   1.000
_cell.length_b   1.000
_cell.length_c   1.000
_cell.angle_alpha   90.00
_cell.angle_beta   90.00
_cell.angle_gamma   90.00
#
_symmetry.space_group_name_H-M   'P 1'
#
loop_
_entity.id
_entity.type
_entity.pdbx_description
1 polymer ?
#
loop_
_entity_poly.entity_id
_entity_poly.type
_entity_poly.pdbx_seq_one_letter_code
_entity_poly.pdbx_strand_id
1 'polypeptide(L)'
;MDKETIYYIVTYFSNLMTHDEKSALRHHIYTYKTSTNSQLRKILTDKGWLNTDHKIITLLQNGFDEFERNTAQRILAETPEKVFFNTCPQCNKLARTPYAKQCRYCQYSWHNLMAKFKIDSVFQLTNRSFYLLGEIVEGEIHPGQLMDLTTVGLHKKIKIESIELGNKPNNGKPWNGIGLGTNELTEEDKLYLKQQSSLHPIINIITAQPI
;
A
#
# COMPACT_ATOMS: atom_id res chain seq x y z
N MET A 1 3.82 19.79 5.43
CA MET A 1 3.85 18.35 5.81
C MET A 1 3.50 18.25 7.29
N ASP A 2 2.50 17.42 7.61
CA ASP A 2 2.02 17.20 8.97
C ASP A 2 2.96 16.25 9.75
N LYS A 3 2.77 16.18 11.07
CA LYS A 3 3.64 15.43 11.98
C LYS A 3 3.57 13.91 11.77
N GLU A 4 2.42 13.37 11.35
CA GLU A 4 2.27 11.93 11.10
C GLU A 4 3.09 11.52 9.88
N THR A 5 3.00 12.30 8.80
CA THR A 5 3.77 12.06 7.58
C THR A 5 5.29 12.15 7.83
N ILE A 6 5.74 13.16 8.58
CA ILE A 6 7.16 13.32 8.95
C ILE A 6 7.65 12.08 9.71
N TYR A 7 6.93 11.69 10.76
CA TYR A 7 7.27 10.54 11.59
C TYR A 7 7.33 9.24 10.76
N TYR A 8 6.36 9.05 9.85
CA TYR A 8 6.31 7.89 8.97
C TYR A 8 7.56 7.78 8.09
N ILE A 9 7.97 8.89 7.47
CA ILE A 9 9.16 8.92 6.60
C ILE A 9 10.42 8.64 7.42
N VAL A 10 10.65 9.38 8.50
CA VAL A 10 11.86 9.22 9.33
C VAL A 10 11.95 7.82 9.92
N THR A 11 10.82 7.23 10.32
CA THR A 11 10.80 5.90 10.95
C THR A 11 11.03 4.78 9.92
N TYR A 12 10.25 4.76 8.84
CA TYR A 12 10.19 3.61 7.93
C TYR A 12 11.12 3.71 6.72
N PHE A 13 11.58 4.91 6.39
CA PHE A 13 12.53 5.16 5.32
C PHE A 13 13.87 5.68 5.85
N SER A 14 14.19 5.35 7.11
CA SER A 14 15.48 5.69 7.75
C SER A 14 16.68 5.16 6.98
N ASN A 15 16.53 4.13 6.15
CA ASN A 15 17.56 3.66 5.24
C ASN A 15 18.00 4.72 4.22
N LEU A 16 17.11 5.64 3.83
CA LEU A 16 17.36 6.77 2.91
C LEU A 16 18.00 7.99 3.59
N MET A 17 18.19 7.95 4.91
CA MET A 17 18.91 8.98 5.64
C MET A 17 20.42 8.92 5.35
N THR A 18 21.06 10.10 5.35
CA THR A 18 22.52 10.21 5.26
C THR A 18 23.18 9.61 6.51
N HIS A 19 24.50 9.40 6.45
CA HIS A 19 25.25 8.91 7.61
C HIS A 19 25.10 9.86 8.81
N ASP A 20 25.21 11.17 8.57
CA ASP A 20 25.13 12.20 9.60
C ASP A 20 23.72 12.27 10.20
N GLU A 21 22.67 12.20 9.39
CA GLU A 21 21.29 12.16 9.87
C GLU A 21 21.02 10.90 10.72
N LYS A 22 21.49 9.72 10.28
CA LYS A 22 21.36 8.48 11.07
C LYS A 22 22.09 8.59 12.40
N SER A 23 23.23 9.28 12.42
CA SER A 23 24.01 9.51 13.63
C SER A 23 23.33 10.53 14.55
N ALA A 24 22.73 11.59 14.01
CA ALA A 24 21.94 12.56 14.76
C ALA A 24 20.69 11.95 15.40
N LEU A 25 19.95 11.14 14.65
CA LEU A 25 18.79 10.40 15.15
C LEU A 25 19.18 9.46 16.30
N ARG A 26 20.26 8.69 16.15
CA ARG A 26 20.79 7.82 17.20
C ARG A 26 21.22 8.61 18.43
N HIS A 27 21.97 9.71 18.23
CA HIS A 27 22.40 10.60 19.31
C HIS A 27 21.21 11.09 20.14
N HIS A 28 20.14 11.57 19.48
CA HIS A 28 18.94 12.04 20.16
C HIS A 28 18.25 10.93 20.97
N ILE A 29 17.99 9.77 20.35
CA ILE A 29 17.33 8.62 20.99
C ILE A 29 18.09 8.17 22.24
N TYR A 30 19.41 8.01 22.12
CA TYR A 30 20.23 7.55 23.24
C TYR A 30 20.43 8.61 24.31
N THR A 31 20.53 9.89 23.94
CA THR A 31 20.59 10.99 24.91
C THR A 31 19.35 11.01 25.79
N TYR A 32 18.16 10.85 25.19
CA TYR A 32 16.90 10.75 25.93
C TYR A 32 16.87 9.52 26.84
N LYS A 33 17.16 8.33 26.30
CA LYS A 33 17.12 7.04 27.03
C LYS A 33 18.14 6.91 28.17
N THR A 34 19.24 7.67 28.12
CA THR A 34 20.33 7.58 29.10
C THR A 34 20.47 8.80 29.98
N SER A 35 19.49 9.71 29.94
CA SER A 35 19.47 10.95 30.72
C SER A 35 19.74 10.75 32.22
N THR A 36 19.36 9.60 32.78
CA THR A 36 19.53 9.26 34.20
C THR A 36 20.63 8.23 34.49
N ASN A 37 21.32 7.69 33.47
CA ASN A 37 22.31 6.61 33.63
C ASN A 37 23.68 7.01 33.04
N SER A 38 24.52 7.58 33.89
CA SER A 38 25.85 8.10 33.54
C SER A 38 26.82 7.03 33.05
N GLN A 39 26.75 5.82 33.60
CA GLN A 39 27.62 4.70 33.21
C GLN A 39 27.27 4.20 31.81
N LEU A 40 25.97 4.04 31.51
CA LEU A 40 25.51 3.68 30.17
C LEU A 40 25.85 4.79 29.17
N ARG A 41 25.70 6.06 29.55
CA ARG A 41 26.08 7.21 28.72
C ARG A 41 27.56 7.13 28.31
N LYS A 42 28.47 6.87 29.26
CA LYS A 42 29.91 6.72 28.97
C LYS A 42 30.17 5.60 27.96
N ILE A 43 29.57 4.43 28.15
CA ILE A 43 29.70 3.28 27.21
C ILE A 43 29.21 3.65 25.81
N LEU A 44 28.12 4.39 25.69
CA LEU A 44 27.57 4.81 24.40
C LEU A 44 28.41 5.88 23.71
N THR A 45 29.03 6.78 24.47
CA THR A 45 30.02 7.73 23.96
C THR A 45 31.27 7.00 23.46
N ASP A 46 31.81 6.05 24.25
CA ASP A 46 33.00 5.27 23.88
C ASP A 46 32.77 4.42 22.61
N LYS A 47 31.52 3.98 22.37
CA LYS A 47 31.10 3.29 21.14
C LYS A 47 30.77 4.21 19.96
N GLY A 48 30.87 5.53 20.13
CA GLY A 48 30.56 6.54 19.12
C GLY A 48 29.06 6.72 18.82
N TRP A 49 28.16 6.19 19.68
CA TRP A 49 26.71 6.31 19.49
C TRP A 49 26.15 7.61 20.06
N LEU A 50 26.85 8.19 21.05
CA LEU A 50 26.65 9.57 21.49
C LEU A 50 27.76 10.43 20.88
N ASN A 51 27.52 10.85 19.65
CA ASN A 51 28.49 11.62 18.89
C ASN A 51 28.47 13.10 19.31
N THR A 52 29.63 13.69 19.58
CA THR A 52 29.84 15.12 19.87
C THR A 52 30.34 15.92 18.66
N ASP A 53 30.37 15.30 17.48
CA ASP A 53 30.78 15.95 16.23
C ASP A 53 29.95 17.19 15.97
N HIS A 54 30.63 18.28 15.64
CA HIS A 54 30.02 19.59 15.37
C HIS A 54 28.89 19.48 14.32
N LYS A 55 29.05 18.62 13.31
CA LYS A 55 28.03 18.39 12.27
C LYS A 55 26.71 17.86 12.84
N ILE A 56 26.78 16.94 13.80
CA ILE A 56 25.59 16.36 14.45
C ILE A 56 24.90 17.40 15.32
N ILE A 57 25.68 18.23 16.02
CA ILE A 57 25.16 19.35 16.81
C ILE A 57 24.45 20.36 15.89
N THR A 58 25.03 20.68 14.73
CA THR A 58 24.40 21.57 13.73
C THR A 58 23.08 21.02 13.21
N LEU A 59 22.98 19.71 12.96
CA LEU A 59 21.72 19.08 12.51
C LEU A 59 20.60 19.18 13.56
N LEU A 60 20.95 19.22 14.85
CA LEU A 60 20.01 19.26 15.97
C LEU A 60 19.81 20.64 16.57
N GLN A 61 20.50 21.68 16.06
CA GLN A 61 20.56 23.02 16.69
C GLN A 61 19.19 23.71 16.81
N ASN A 62 18.29 23.44 15.87
CA ASN A 62 16.93 24.01 15.83
C ASN A 62 15.89 23.11 16.52
N GLY A 63 16.34 22.08 17.23
CA GLY A 63 15.48 21.09 17.88
C GLY A 63 15.18 19.87 17.01
N PHE A 64 14.70 18.82 17.67
CA PHE A 64 14.49 17.51 17.04
C PHE A 64 13.31 17.50 16.05
N ASP A 65 12.21 18.20 16.35
CA ASP A 65 11.05 18.30 15.44
C ASP A 65 11.44 18.94 14.09
N GLU A 66 12.32 19.94 14.11
CA GLU A 66 12.83 20.60 12.89
C GLU A 66 13.81 19.70 12.13
N PHE A 67 14.67 18.96 12.85
CA PHE A 67 15.53 17.94 12.27
C PHE A 67 14.73 16.86 11.53
N GLU A 68 13.67 16.33 12.14
CA GLU A 68 12.81 15.32 11.51
C GLU A 68 12.12 15.87 10.26
N ARG A 69 11.60 17.10 10.33
CA ARG A 69 10.99 17.79 9.19
C ARG A 69 11.97 17.94 8.02
N ASN A 70 13.16 18.45 8.28
CA ASN A 70 14.19 18.70 7.27
C ASN A 70 14.66 17.40 6.63
N THR A 71 14.88 16.36 7.44
CA THR A 71 15.23 15.02 6.97
C THR A 71 14.15 14.48 6.03
N ALA A 72 12.88 14.53 6.45
CA ALA A 72 11.77 14.03 5.64
C ALA A 72 11.62 14.81 4.32
N GLN A 73 11.77 16.15 4.35
CA GLN A 73 11.73 16.98 3.16
C GLN A 73 12.86 16.65 2.19
N ARG A 74 14.09 16.46 2.69
CA ARG A 74 15.24 16.06 1.86
C ARG A 74 14.99 14.71 1.20
N ILE A 75 14.56 13.70 1.96
CA ILE A 75 14.29 12.36 1.41
C ILE A 75 13.27 12.42 0.26
N LEU A 76 12.20 13.21 0.43
CA LEU A 76 11.18 13.39 -0.60
C LEU A 76 11.68 14.21 -1.81
N ALA A 77 12.58 15.16 -1.61
CA ALA A 77 13.15 15.96 -2.68
C ALA A 77 14.17 15.17 -3.52
N GLU A 78 14.99 14.34 -2.86
CA GLU A 78 16.11 13.64 -3.51
C GLU A 78 15.74 12.24 -4.02
N THR A 79 14.81 11.55 -3.35
CA THR A 79 14.44 10.16 -3.65
C THR A 79 12.93 9.90 -3.55
N PRO A 80 12.07 10.69 -4.20
CA PRO A 80 10.61 10.54 -4.11
C PRO A 80 10.14 9.14 -4.56
N GLU A 81 10.80 8.53 -5.54
CA GLU A 81 10.44 7.25 -6.13
C GLU A 81 10.61 6.06 -5.17
N LYS A 82 11.41 6.22 -4.10
CA LYS A 82 11.64 5.20 -3.08
C LYS A 82 10.69 5.30 -1.90
N VAL A 83 9.96 6.42 -1.78
CA VAL A 83 9.02 6.65 -0.69
C VAL A 83 7.61 6.33 -1.18
N PHE A 84 6.95 5.41 -0.48
CA PHE A 84 5.56 5.07 -0.74
C PHE A 84 4.74 5.24 0.54
N PHE A 85 3.49 5.65 0.37
CA PHE A 85 2.55 5.84 1.47
C PHE A 85 1.48 4.76 1.40
N ASN A 86 1.44 3.92 2.43
CA ASN A 86 0.31 3.01 2.61
C ASN A 86 -0.87 3.79 3.19
N THR A 87 -1.89 4.06 2.39
CA THR A 87 -3.14 4.71 2.85
C THR A 87 -4.27 3.70 2.95
N CYS A 88 -5.19 3.94 3.87
CA CYS A 88 -6.37 3.11 3.99
C CYS A 88 -7.24 3.25 2.74
N PRO A 89 -7.62 2.14 2.07
CA PRO A 89 -8.46 2.22 0.86
C PRO A 89 -9.88 2.73 1.13
N GLN A 90 -10.36 2.69 2.38
CA GLN A 90 -11.70 3.15 2.75
C GLN A 90 -11.74 4.64 3.14
N CYS A 91 -10.77 5.14 3.92
CA CYS A 91 -10.79 6.52 4.42
C CYS A 91 -9.62 7.38 3.94
N ASN A 92 -8.73 6.84 3.11
CA ASN A 92 -7.54 7.47 2.54
C ASN A 92 -6.55 8.09 3.55
N LYS A 93 -6.67 7.77 4.85
CA LYS A 93 -5.71 8.20 5.86
C LYS A 93 -4.47 7.31 5.86
N LEU A 94 -3.32 7.89 6.21
CA LEU A 94 -2.04 7.20 6.31
C LEU A 94 -2.12 6.03 7.32
N ALA A 95 -1.68 4.86 6.92
CA ALA A 95 -1.63 3.70 7.77
C ALA A 95 -0.44 3.79 8.74
N ARG A 96 -0.49 3.05 9.85
CA ARG A 96 0.53 3.12 10.91
C ARG A 96 1.93 2.75 10.41
N THR A 97 2.01 1.80 9.48
CA THR A 97 3.28 1.30 8.91
C THR A 97 3.11 1.06 7.40
N PRO A 98 4.19 0.95 6.62
CA PRO A 98 4.14 0.57 5.20
C PRO A 98 3.41 -0.74 4.93
N TYR A 99 3.42 -1.67 5.88
CA TYR A 99 2.87 -3.01 5.70
C TYR A 99 1.54 -3.23 6.45
N ALA A 100 0.99 -2.19 7.08
CA ALA A 100 -0.25 -2.31 7.83
C ALA A 100 -1.41 -2.73 6.91
N LYS A 101 -2.21 -3.70 7.37
CA LYS A 101 -3.42 -4.16 6.68
C LYS A 101 -4.72 -3.84 7.44
N GLN A 102 -4.65 -2.93 8.41
CA GLN A 102 -5.79 -2.45 9.18
C GLN A 102 -5.65 -0.95 9.46
N CYS A 103 -6.75 -0.22 9.27
CA CYS A 103 -6.79 1.21 9.48
C CYS A 103 -6.98 1.52 10.97
N ARG A 104 -6.06 2.28 11.56
CA ARG A 104 -6.22 2.76 12.95
C ARG A 104 -7.32 3.81 13.15
N TYR A 105 -7.83 4.38 12.06
CA TYR A 105 -8.81 5.47 12.08
C TYR A 105 -10.24 4.98 11.90
N CYS A 106 -10.48 4.14 10.89
CA CYS A 106 -11.82 3.62 10.57
C CYS A 106 -11.98 2.12 10.85
N GLN A 107 -10.95 1.45 11.37
CA GLN A 107 -10.91 0.02 11.65
C GLN A 107 -11.09 -0.92 10.45
N TYR A 108 -11.20 -0.39 9.23
CA TYR A 108 -11.23 -1.19 8.01
C TYR A 108 -9.99 -2.09 7.91
N SER A 109 -10.23 -3.38 7.67
CA SER A 109 -9.22 -4.42 7.55
C SER A 109 -9.17 -4.93 6.11
N TRP A 110 -7.99 -4.90 5.50
CA TRP A 110 -7.72 -5.45 4.17
C TRP A 110 -6.69 -6.59 4.22
N HIS A 111 -6.65 -7.32 5.34
CA HIS A 111 -5.83 -8.54 5.46
C HIS A 111 -6.12 -9.56 4.36
N ASN A 112 -7.38 -9.60 3.93
CA ASN A 112 -7.87 -10.51 2.91
C ASN A 112 -7.62 -10.00 1.49
N LEU A 113 -7.13 -8.78 1.27
CA LEU A 113 -6.84 -8.27 -0.07
C LEU A 113 -5.62 -9.01 -0.66
N MET A 114 -5.87 -9.74 -1.75
CA MET A 114 -4.86 -10.55 -2.46
C MET A 114 -4.39 -9.90 -3.74
N ALA A 115 -5.30 -9.27 -4.49
CA ALA A 115 -4.99 -8.63 -5.76
C ALA A 115 -5.94 -7.48 -6.07
N LYS A 116 -5.57 -6.66 -7.05
CA LYS A 116 -6.40 -5.64 -7.69
C LYS A 116 -6.55 -5.97 -9.16
N PHE A 117 -7.78 -5.96 -9.64
CA PHE A 117 -8.09 -6.30 -11.03
C PHE A 117 -8.83 -5.15 -11.68
N LYS A 118 -8.29 -4.64 -12.79
CA LYS A 118 -8.95 -3.61 -13.59
C LYS A 118 -9.85 -4.31 -14.60
N ILE A 119 -11.15 -4.09 -14.52
CA ILE A 119 -12.11 -4.60 -15.49
C ILE A 119 -12.02 -3.72 -16.74
N ASP A 120 -11.96 -4.31 -17.92
CA ASP A 120 -12.07 -3.61 -19.22
C ASP A 120 -13.43 -3.86 -19.89
N SER A 121 -13.98 -5.06 -19.71
CA SER A 121 -15.27 -5.44 -20.28
C SER A 121 -15.86 -6.64 -19.56
N VAL A 122 -17.13 -6.94 -19.83
CA VAL A 122 -17.81 -8.14 -19.36
C VAL A 122 -18.44 -8.87 -20.53
N PHE A 123 -18.45 -10.20 -20.49
CA PHE A 123 -19.14 -10.99 -21.51
C PHE A 123 -19.58 -12.35 -20.95
N GLN A 124 -20.49 -13.00 -21.68
CA GLN A 124 -20.91 -14.36 -21.40
C GLN A 124 -21.12 -15.07 -22.73
N LEU A 125 -20.53 -16.25 -22.88
CA LEU A 125 -20.84 -17.16 -23.98
C LEU A 125 -22.01 -18.05 -23.57
N THR A 126 -22.84 -18.43 -24.54
CA THR A 126 -23.98 -19.32 -24.31
C THR A 126 -23.53 -20.59 -23.57
N ASN A 127 -24.23 -20.94 -22.49
CA ASN A 127 -23.91 -22.09 -21.62
C ASN A 127 -22.53 -22.06 -20.96
N ARG A 128 -21.88 -20.89 -20.84
CA ARG A 128 -20.67 -20.71 -20.05
C ARG A 128 -20.87 -19.70 -18.92
N SER A 129 -19.89 -19.67 -18.03
CA SER A 129 -19.80 -18.69 -16.95
C SER A 129 -19.81 -17.26 -17.48
N PHE A 130 -20.20 -16.33 -16.62
CA PHE A 130 -20.07 -14.91 -16.90
C PHE A 130 -18.64 -14.49 -16.57
N TYR A 131 -18.00 -13.75 -17.47
CA TYR A 131 -16.59 -13.37 -17.35
C TYR A 131 -16.44 -11.86 -17.24
N LEU A 132 -15.60 -11.44 -16.29
CA LEU A 132 -15.04 -10.10 -16.19
C LEU A 132 -13.65 -10.13 -16.84
N LEU A 133 -13.49 -9.42 -17.95
CA LEU A 133 -12.23 -9.33 -18.69
C LEU A 133 -11.44 -8.12 -18.24
N GLY A 134 -10.12 -8.25 -18.17
CA GLY A 134 -9.25 -7.15 -17.78
C GLY A 134 -7.83 -7.55 -17.47
N GLU A 135 -7.18 -6.77 -16.62
CA GLU A 135 -5.76 -6.87 -16.29
C GLU A 135 -5.54 -6.90 -14.78
N ILE A 136 -4.56 -7.68 -14.34
CA ILE A 136 -4.09 -7.64 -12.94
C ILE A 136 -3.24 -6.38 -12.77
N VAL A 137 -3.68 -5.50 -11.89
CA VAL A 137 -2.96 -4.27 -11.53
C VAL A 137 -1.91 -4.57 -10.46
N GLU A 138 -2.24 -5.46 -9.52
CA GLU A 138 -1.40 -5.78 -8.37
C GLU A 138 -1.77 -7.17 -7.84
N GLY A 139 -0.79 -7.96 -7.39
CA GLY A 139 -1.00 -9.24 -6.70
C GLY A 139 -1.19 -10.44 -7.63
N GLU A 140 -1.60 -11.57 -7.04
CA GLU A 140 -1.83 -12.83 -7.75
C GLU A 140 -3.29 -13.28 -7.56
N ILE A 141 -3.90 -13.72 -8.65
CA ILE A 141 -5.30 -14.18 -8.67
C ILE A 141 -5.34 -15.69 -8.85
N HIS A 142 -6.11 -16.38 -8.02
CA HIS A 142 -6.36 -17.81 -8.08
C HIS A 142 -7.86 -18.14 -8.02
N PRO A 143 -8.30 -19.24 -8.65
CA PRO A 143 -9.65 -19.75 -8.45
C PRO A 143 -9.96 -19.96 -6.97
N GLY A 144 -11.19 -19.66 -6.56
CA GLY A 144 -11.65 -19.74 -5.17
C GLY A 144 -11.56 -18.42 -4.39
N GLN A 145 -10.78 -17.44 -4.85
CA GLN A 145 -10.82 -16.08 -4.31
C GLN A 145 -12.15 -15.39 -4.67
N LEU A 146 -12.46 -14.29 -4.00
CA LEU A 146 -13.68 -13.50 -4.21
C LEU A 146 -13.39 -12.18 -4.91
N MET A 147 -14.17 -11.83 -5.92
CA MET A 147 -14.24 -10.51 -6.53
C MET A 147 -15.18 -9.63 -5.71
N ASP A 148 -14.69 -8.52 -5.16
CA ASP A 148 -15.52 -7.51 -4.49
C ASP A 148 -16.03 -6.51 -5.54
N LEU A 149 -17.32 -6.63 -5.88
CA LEU A 149 -17.97 -5.81 -6.91
C LEU A 149 -18.54 -4.49 -6.35
N THR A 150 -18.27 -4.16 -5.09
CA THR A 150 -18.85 -2.96 -4.45
C THR A 150 -18.45 -1.68 -5.19
N THR A 151 -17.21 -1.62 -5.73
CA THR A 151 -16.73 -0.45 -6.49
C THR A 151 -17.42 -0.27 -7.83
N VAL A 152 -18.11 -1.30 -8.34
CA VAL A 152 -18.90 -1.23 -9.57
C VAL A 152 -20.40 -1.07 -9.31
N GLY A 153 -20.79 -0.78 -8.07
CA GLY A 153 -22.19 -0.56 -7.68
C GLY A 153 -22.97 -1.84 -7.35
N LEU A 154 -22.33 -3.01 -7.36
CA LEU A 154 -22.91 -4.26 -6.90
C LEU A 154 -22.36 -4.61 -5.52
N HIS A 155 -23.18 -4.46 -4.47
CA HIS A 155 -22.79 -4.77 -3.09
C HIS A 155 -22.70 -6.29 -2.80
N LYS A 156 -21.91 -7.01 -3.62
CA LYS A 156 -21.73 -8.46 -3.58
C LYS A 156 -20.25 -8.81 -3.72
N LYS A 157 -19.87 -9.90 -3.06
CA LYS A 157 -18.56 -10.54 -3.19
C LYS A 157 -18.80 -11.92 -3.78
N ILE A 158 -18.26 -12.15 -4.97
CA ILE A 158 -18.55 -13.36 -5.74
C ILE A 158 -17.30 -14.17 -6.01
N LYS A 159 -17.43 -15.50 -6.05
CA LYS A 159 -16.32 -16.41 -6.25
C LYS A 159 -15.82 -16.40 -7.69
N ILE A 160 -14.49 -16.44 -7.82
CA ILE A 160 -13.79 -16.75 -9.07
C ILE A 160 -13.80 -18.26 -9.23
N GLU A 161 -14.55 -18.77 -10.19
CA GLU A 161 -14.62 -20.20 -10.49
C GLU A 161 -13.57 -20.63 -11.51
N SER A 162 -13.26 -19.76 -12.46
CA SER A 162 -12.31 -20.05 -13.53
C SER A 162 -11.51 -18.80 -13.91
N ILE A 163 -10.31 -19.03 -14.42
CA ILE A 163 -9.44 -17.99 -14.98
C ILE A 163 -9.10 -18.43 -16.40
N GLU A 164 -9.41 -17.58 -17.38
CA GLU A 164 -9.10 -17.80 -18.79
C GLU A 164 -8.13 -16.74 -19.30
N LEU A 165 -7.15 -17.16 -20.09
CA LEU A 165 -6.24 -16.24 -20.78
C LEU A 165 -6.82 -15.97 -22.17
N GLY A 166 -7.12 -14.71 -22.46
CA GLY A 166 -7.63 -14.30 -23.75
C GLY A 166 -6.53 -13.69 -24.59
N ASN A 167 -6.28 -14.29 -25.77
CA ASN A 167 -5.51 -13.67 -26.85
C ASN A 167 -6.51 -13.18 -27.90
N LYS A 168 -7.02 -11.95 -27.76
CA LYS A 168 -7.92 -11.38 -28.78
C LYS A 168 -7.24 -10.21 -29.49
N PRO A 169 -7.27 -10.13 -30.83
CA PRO A 169 -6.86 -8.90 -31.50
C PRO A 169 -7.87 -7.80 -31.16
N ASN A 170 -7.41 -6.74 -30.49
CA ASN A 170 -8.18 -5.52 -30.26
C ASN A 170 -7.57 -4.41 -31.13
N ASN A 171 -8.27 -3.99 -32.18
CA ASN A 171 -7.80 -2.99 -33.16
C ASN A 171 -6.38 -3.27 -33.71
N GLY A 172 -6.07 -4.54 -34.01
CA GLY A 172 -4.77 -4.94 -34.56
C GLY A 172 -3.62 -5.04 -33.56
N LYS A 173 -3.86 -4.80 -32.26
CA LYS A 173 -2.92 -5.13 -31.17
C LYS A 173 -3.37 -6.39 -30.42
N PRO A 174 -2.45 -7.30 -30.05
CA PRO A 174 -2.79 -8.43 -29.19
C PRO A 174 -3.26 -7.91 -27.83
N TRP A 175 -4.49 -8.23 -27.45
CA TRP A 175 -4.97 -8.10 -26.08
C TRP A 175 -4.55 -9.36 -25.33
N ASN A 176 -3.67 -9.19 -24.34
CA ASN A 176 -3.14 -10.25 -23.47
C ASN A 176 -3.82 -10.16 -22.10
N GLY A 177 -5.15 -10.20 -22.08
CA GLY A 177 -5.91 -10.00 -20.85
C GLY A 177 -6.39 -11.31 -20.24
N ILE A 178 -6.91 -11.17 -19.02
CA ILE A 178 -7.38 -12.28 -18.19
C ILE A 178 -8.90 -12.16 -18.06
N GLY A 179 -9.59 -13.29 -18.16
CA GLY A 179 -11.01 -13.43 -17.87
C GLY A 179 -11.22 -14.13 -16.53
N LEU A 180 -11.93 -13.47 -15.62
CA LEU A 180 -12.35 -14.04 -14.34
C LEU A 180 -13.80 -14.53 -14.46
N GLY A 181 -14.00 -15.84 -14.45
CA GLY A 181 -15.30 -16.48 -14.63
C GLY A 181 -16.03 -16.74 -13.30
N THR A 182 -17.35 -16.57 -13.32
CA THR A 182 -18.23 -16.80 -12.15
C THR A 182 -19.63 -17.24 -12.60
N ASN A 183 -20.30 -18.07 -11.78
CA ASN A 183 -21.71 -18.43 -11.95
C ASN A 183 -22.63 -17.84 -10.87
N GLU A 184 -22.10 -17.03 -9.94
CA GLU A 184 -22.85 -16.52 -8.78
C GLU A 184 -23.68 -15.25 -9.06
N LEU A 185 -23.59 -14.69 -10.27
CA LEU A 185 -24.34 -13.50 -10.69
C LEU A 185 -25.76 -13.85 -11.15
N THR A 186 -26.76 -13.07 -10.72
CA THR A 186 -28.13 -13.17 -11.24
C THR A 186 -28.23 -12.57 -12.65
N GLU A 187 -29.30 -12.87 -13.40
CA GLU A 187 -29.52 -12.25 -14.71
C GLU A 187 -29.62 -10.71 -14.65
N GLU A 188 -30.18 -10.18 -13.55
CA GLU A 188 -30.23 -8.74 -13.29
C GLU A 188 -28.83 -8.15 -13.09
N ASP A 189 -27.97 -8.81 -12.30
CA ASP A 189 -26.59 -8.36 -12.08
C ASP A 189 -25.80 -8.37 -13.40
N LYS A 190 -25.98 -9.43 -14.21
CA LYS A 190 -25.32 -9.57 -15.52
C LYS A 190 -25.75 -8.47 -16.48
N LEU A 191 -27.05 -8.14 -16.52
CA LEU A 191 -27.57 -7.07 -17.36
C LEU A 191 -27.03 -5.71 -16.92
N TYR A 192 -27.01 -5.45 -15.61
CA TYR A 192 -26.45 -4.24 -15.03
C TYR A 192 -24.98 -4.03 -15.43
N LEU A 193 -24.14 -5.06 -15.28
CA LEU A 193 -22.72 -4.99 -15.65
C LEU A 193 -22.52 -4.78 -17.17
N LYS A 194 -23.36 -5.39 -18.01
CA LYS A 194 -23.30 -5.20 -19.48
C LYS A 194 -23.70 -3.78 -19.92
N GLN A 195 -24.53 -3.09 -19.16
CA GLN A 195 -25.00 -1.73 -19.47
C GLN A 195 -24.02 -0.63 -19.04
N GLN A 196 -23.07 -0.94 -18.15
CA GLN A 196 -22.02 -0.02 -17.75
C GLN A 196 -21.09 0.28 -18.94
N SER A 197 -21.29 1.44 -19.54
CA SER A 197 -20.74 1.84 -20.84
C SER A 197 -19.22 2.05 -20.86
N SER A 198 -18.56 1.92 -19.70
CA SER A 198 -17.17 2.32 -19.49
C SER A 198 -16.54 1.58 -18.30
N LEU A 199 -16.55 0.25 -18.28
CA LEU A 199 -15.89 -0.44 -17.18
C LEU A 199 -14.37 -0.36 -17.37
N HIS A 200 -13.75 0.63 -16.71
CA HIS A 200 -12.36 0.63 -16.24
C HIS A 200 -12.20 0.68 -14.70
N PRO A 201 -13.15 0.20 -13.87
CA PRO A 201 -12.98 0.21 -12.43
C PRO A 201 -11.96 -0.84 -12.00
N ILE A 202 -11.24 -0.51 -10.94
CA ILE A 202 -10.40 -1.46 -10.23
C ILE A 202 -11.26 -2.10 -9.13
N ILE A 203 -11.42 -3.42 -9.19
CA ILE A 203 -12.03 -4.22 -8.15
C ILE A 203 -10.96 -4.86 -7.28
N ASN A 204 -11.32 -5.15 -6.03
CA ASN A 204 -10.47 -5.88 -5.11
C ASN A 204 -10.74 -7.38 -5.21
N ILE A 205 -9.68 -8.17 -5.25
CA ILE A 205 -9.74 -9.62 -5.13
C ILE A 205 -9.33 -9.98 -3.71
N ILE A 206 -10.19 -10.69 -3.01
CA ILE A 206 -10.00 -11.04 -1.61
C ILE A 206 -9.98 -12.55 -1.39
N THR A 207 -9.37 -13.01 -0.30
CA THR A 207 -9.47 -14.42 0.11
C THR A 207 -10.93 -14.76 0.44
N ALA A 208 -11.35 -15.96 0.05
CA ALA A 208 -12.48 -16.61 0.69
C ALA A 208 -12.01 -16.97 2.10
N GLN A 209 -12.35 -16.16 3.11
CA GLN A 209 -11.98 -16.47 4.49
C GLN A 209 -12.53 -17.87 4.86
N PRO A 210 -11.75 -18.74 5.52
CA PRO A 210 -12.35 -19.63 6.48
C PRO A 210 -12.86 -18.75 7.63
N ILE A 211 -14.14 -18.90 7.96
CA ILE A 211 -14.77 -18.31 9.14
C ILE A 211 -13.97 -18.73 10.39
#